data_AF-A0A160KT89-F1
#
_entry.id   AF-A0A160KT89-F1
#
_cell.length_a   1.000
_cell.length_b   1.000
_cell.length_c   1.000
_cell.angle_alpha   90.00
_cell.angle_beta   90.00
_cell.angle_gamma   90.00
#
_symmetry.space_group_name_H-M   'P 1'
#
loop_
_entity.id
_entity.type
_entity.pdbx_description
1 polymer ?
#
loop_
_entity_poly.entity_id
_entity_poly.type
_entity_poly.pdbx_seq_one_letter_code
_entity_poly.pdbx_strand_id
1 'polypeptide(L)'
;MPPADPAPATTGTAAAPSRRVPLWDNARFLCVTLVVIGHGIQRLTAQSDTALIVYLVIYSFHMPAFAIISGYFSQSGAPSARAMRRVLTDILLPYLIMETIWTLVQFLVEGKQEFNPTRPSWTLWFLLALGIFRLVLPYLALLRWPLLISVVLAVGVSYYDNIDSTFSLARAIGILPFFVFGWRLRGVTPGGRSVFERWLAQPPARVLGVRIVAVLLFAVAVVVMSVNIEAFRAADLRFWFFYDRPYDALGETQWWAGLVRLALMAAAAVLSLALFALVPRRRTPFTARGRSTMYVYLLHSFVLYPLRESGVLFRTDSTLALVLMILFCIGVSIALSLGWTRTVFHRLVEPRAAWLFAPDADARPNRASPTGAERDRQPERR
;
A
#
# COMPACT_ATOMS: atom_id res chain seq x y z
N MET A 1 32.73 42.98 39.38
CA MET A 1 31.98 42.20 38.39
C MET A 1 32.07 40.73 38.80
N PRO A 2 30.98 40.10 39.25
CA PRO A 2 30.97 38.67 39.55
C PRO A 2 30.99 37.84 38.24
N PRO A 3 31.58 36.63 38.24
CA PRO A 3 31.57 35.74 37.08
C PRO A 3 30.18 35.13 36.85
N ALA A 4 29.79 35.02 35.59
CA ALA A 4 28.48 34.55 35.14
C ALA A 4 28.27 33.04 35.40
N ASP A 5 27.07 32.69 35.87
CA ASP A 5 26.61 31.31 36.04
C ASP A 5 26.53 30.57 34.69
N PRO A 6 26.83 29.26 34.65
CA PRO A 6 26.66 28.44 33.45
C PRO A 6 25.17 28.18 33.17
N ALA A 7 24.76 28.42 31.93
CA ALA A 7 23.40 28.18 31.46
C ALA A 7 22.98 26.69 31.61
N PRO A 8 21.73 26.40 32.01
CA PRO A 8 21.27 25.03 32.17
C PRO A 8 21.17 24.32 30.80
N ALA A 9 21.79 23.15 30.72
CA ALA A 9 21.72 22.27 29.55
C ALA A 9 20.26 21.95 29.20
N THR A 10 19.84 22.32 28.00
CA THR A 10 18.57 21.89 27.41
C THR A 10 18.61 20.38 27.21
N THR A 11 18.03 19.64 28.15
CA THR A 11 17.75 18.22 28.03
C THR A 11 16.76 18.02 26.88
N GLY A 12 17.25 17.41 25.80
CA GLY A 12 16.44 17.03 24.65
C GLY A 12 15.26 16.18 25.11
N THR A 13 14.05 16.73 25.00
CA THR A 13 12.82 16.03 25.35
C THR A 13 12.70 14.81 24.44
N ALA A 14 12.89 13.62 25.01
CA ALA A 14 12.65 12.36 24.31
C ALA A 14 11.22 12.39 23.74
N ALA A 15 11.09 12.34 22.41
CA ALA A 15 9.81 12.35 21.74
C ALA A 15 8.95 11.17 22.27
N ALA A 16 7.81 11.50 22.87
CA ALA A 16 6.89 10.51 23.41
C ALA A 16 6.52 9.47 22.33
N PRO A 17 6.46 8.17 22.67
CA PRO A 17 6.18 7.12 21.69
C PRO A 17 4.81 7.36 21.04
N SER A 18 4.79 7.55 19.72
CA SER A 18 3.57 7.78 18.96
C SER A 18 2.56 6.67 19.25
N ARG A 19 1.42 7.01 19.85
CA ARG A 19 0.34 6.06 20.21
C ARG A 19 -0.15 5.35 18.95
N ARG A 20 0.23 4.08 18.75
CA ARG A 20 -0.24 3.26 17.63
C ARG A 20 -1.76 3.17 17.64
N VAL A 21 -2.40 3.51 16.52
CA VAL A 21 -3.86 3.49 16.34
C VAL A 21 -4.28 2.13 15.75
N PRO A 22 -5.03 1.28 16.49
CA PRO A 22 -5.38 -0.08 16.05
C PRO A 22 -6.16 -0.15 14.73
N LEU A 23 -6.94 0.90 14.43
CA LEU A 23 -7.69 1.02 13.17
C LEU A 23 -6.80 0.78 11.95
N TRP A 24 -5.63 1.40 11.90
CA TRP A 24 -4.76 1.32 10.73
C TRP A 24 -4.13 -0.04 10.54
N ASP A 25 -3.80 -0.73 11.64
CA ASP A 25 -3.30 -2.11 11.56
C ASP A 25 -4.40 -3.06 11.06
N ASN A 26 -5.66 -2.87 11.52
CA ASN A 26 -6.82 -3.62 11.02
C ASN A 26 -7.08 -3.31 9.54
N ALA A 27 -7.02 -2.04 9.14
CA ALA A 27 -7.28 -1.59 7.77
C ALA A 27 -6.24 -2.14 6.79
N ARG A 28 -4.95 -2.14 7.17
CA ARG A 28 -3.88 -2.75 6.36
C ARG A 28 -4.10 -4.24 6.14
N PHE A 29 -4.45 -4.97 7.21
CA PHE A 29 -4.74 -6.39 7.11
C PHE A 29 -5.96 -6.65 6.21
N LEU A 30 -7.04 -5.88 6.38
CA LEU A 30 -8.22 -6.00 5.53
C LEU A 30 -7.90 -5.71 4.05
N CYS A 31 -7.14 -4.64 3.77
CA CYS A 31 -6.77 -4.28 2.40
C CYS A 31 -5.91 -5.37 1.75
N VAL A 32 -4.90 -5.92 2.45
CA VAL A 32 -4.10 -7.00 1.87
C VAL A 32 -4.93 -8.27 1.68
N THR A 33 -5.86 -8.59 2.57
CA THR A 33 -6.78 -9.71 2.38
C THR A 33 -7.69 -9.50 1.16
N LEU A 34 -8.18 -8.28 0.92
CA LEU A 34 -8.94 -7.95 -0.29
C LEU A 34 -8.10 -8.11 -1.56
N VAL A 35 -6.79 -7.78 -1.52
CA VAL A 35 -5.85 -8.07 -2.61
C VAL A 35 -5.77 -9.58 -2.87
N VAL A 36 -5.58 -10.39 -1.82
CA VAL A 36 -5.54 -11.87 -1.96
C VAL A 36 -6.84 -12.41 -2.54
N ILE A 37 -8.00 -11.95 -2.04
CA ILE A 37 -9.32 -12.36 -2.56
C ILE A 37 -9.46 -11.97 -4.03
N GLY A 38 -9.17 -10.71 -4.37
CA GLY A 38 -9.26 -10.21 -5.75
C GLY A 38 -8.37 -11.00 -6.71
N HIS A 39 -7.21 -11.44 -6.26
CA HIS A 39 -6.31 -12.30 -7.01
C HIS A 39 -6.82 -13.75 -7.13
N GLY A 40 -7.36 -14.32 -6.04
CA GLY A 40 -7.87 -15.69 -6.02
C GLY A 40 -9.13 -15.90 -6.86
N ILE A 41 -10.07 -14.94 -6.85
CA ILE A 41 -11.33 -15.06 -7.59
C ILE A 41 -11.19 -14.69 -9.07
N GLN A 42 -10.04 -14.15 -9.52
CA GLN A 42 -9.89 -13.61 -10.87
C GLN A 42 -10.27 -14.61 -11.97
N ARG A 43 -9.89 -15.89 -11.83
CA ARG A 43 -10.22 -16.92 -12.83
C ARG A 43 -11.72 -17.27 -12.87
N LEU A 44 -12.45 -17.13 -11.76
CA LEU A 44 -13.89 -17.39 -11.69
C LEU A 44 -14.73 -16.35 -12.44
N THR A 45 -14.19 -15.14 -12.65
CA THR A 45 -14.89 -14.03 -13.32
C THR A 45 -15.24 -14.29 -14.79
N ALA A 46 -14.58 -15.29 -15.41
CA ALA A 46 -14.82 -15.65 -16.80
C ALA A 46 -16.19 -16.32 -17.00
N GLN A 47 -16.64 -17.14 -16.04
CA GLN A 47 -17.87 -17.95 -16.16
C GLN A 47 -18.96 -17.60 -15.13
N SER A 48 -18.65 -16.81 -14.09
CA SER A 48 -19.60 -16.45 -13.04
C SER A 48 -19.81 -14.94 -12.96
N ASP A 49 -21.04 -14.48 -13.22
CA ASP A 49 -21.43 -13.07 -13.06
C ASP A 49 -21.28 -12.62 -11.60
N THR A 50 -21.68 -13.46 -10.65
CA THR A 50 -21.50 -13.19 -9.21
C THR A 50 -20.02 -12.97 -8.88
N ALA A 51 -19.11 -13.79 -9.42
CA ALA A 51 -17.68 -13.61 -9.21
C ALA A 51 -17.18 -12.32 -9.86
N LEU A 52 -17.67 -11.96 -11.06
CA LEU A 52 -17.32 -10.71 -11.72
C LEU A 52 -17.83 -9.49 -10.93
N ILE A 53 -19.05 -9.51 -10.40
CA ILE A 53 -19.60 -8.43 -9.57
C ILE A 53 -18.74 -8.23 -8.33
N VAL A 54 -18.45 -9.30 -7.58
CA VAL A 54 -17.58 -9.23 -6.40
C VAL A 54 -16.20 -8.71 -6.77
N TYR A 55 -15.64 -9.16 -7.89
CA TYR A 55 -14.37 -8.71 -8.42
C TYR A 55 -14.37 -7.21 -8.73
N LEU A 56 -15.35 -6.71 -9.48
CA LEU A 56 -15.46 -5.29 -9.84
C LEU A 56 -15.66 -4.40 -8.61
N VAL A 57 -16.49 -4.83 -7.64
CA VAL A 57 -16.67 -4.11 -6.38
C VAL A 57 -15.35 -4.01 -5.63
N ILE A 58 -14.62 -5.12 -5.45
CA ILE A 58 -13.30 -5.09 -4.79
C ILE A 58 -12.33 -4.17 -5.56
N TYR A 59 -12.25 -4.31 -6.88
CA TYR A 59 -11.34 -3.56 -7.74
C TYR A 59 -11.62 -2.06 -7.80
N SER A 60 -12.86 -1.64 -7.56
CA SER A 60 -13.23 -0.23 -7.52
C SER A 60 -12.56 0.57 -6.39
N PHE A 61 -12.13 -0.07 -5.28
CA PHE A 61 -11.59 0.68 -4.13
C PHE A 61 -10.37 0.06 -3.44
N HIS A 62 -10.09 -1.25 -3.56
CA HIS A 62 -9.08 -1.88 -2.71
C HIS A 62 -7.65 -1.30 -2.90
N MET A 63 -7.19 -1.09 -4.14
CA MET A 63 -5.88 -0.46 -4.40
C MET A 63 -5.86 1.03 -4.02
N PRO A 64 -6.86 1.84 -4.39
CA PRO A 64 -7.02 3.20 -3.85
C PRO A 64 -6.96 3.26 -2.31
N ALA A 65 -7.68 2.38 -1.61
CA ALA A 65 -7.65 2.30 -0.16
C ALA A 65 -6.25 1.96 0.37
N PHE A 66 -5.58 0.98 -0.24
CA PHE A 66 -4.21 0.61 0.13
C PHE A 66 -3.20 1.74 -0.12
N ALA A 67 -3.39 2.52 -1.19
CA ALA A 67 -2.60 3.71 -1.48
C ALA A 67 -2.84 4.83 -0.46
N ILE A 68 -4.10 5.08 -0.04
CA ILE A 68 -4.43 6.07 1.01
C ILE A 68 -3.73 5.70 2.32
N ILE A 69 -3.80 4.43 2.72
CA ILE A 69 -3.09 3.96 3.92
C ILE A 69 -1.57 4.19 3.77
N SER A 70 -1.00 3.80 2.63
CA SER A 70 0.44 3.95 2.37
C SER A 70 0.88 5.42 2.41
N GLY A 71 0.06 6.32 1.87
CA GLY A 71 0.25 7.77 1.90
C GLY A 71 0.19 8.32 3.32
N TYR A 72 -0.81 7.90 4.11
CA TYR A 72 -0.97 8.32 5.51
C TYR A 72 0.28 8.07 6.35
N PHE A 73 0.98 6.96 6.12
CA PHE A 73 2.22 6.65 6.87
C PHE A 73 3.50 7.21 6.25
N SER A 74 3.42 7.80 5.06
CA SER A 74 4.57 8.37 4.37
C SER A 74 4.94 9.73 4.95
N GLN A 75 6.22 10.11 4.80
CA GLN A 75 6.78 11.37 5.27
C GLN A 75 7.34 12.13 4.07
N SER A 76 7.08 13.44 4.02
CA SER A 76 7.51 14.32 2.93
C SER A 76 8.75 15.16 3.27
N GLY A 77 9.44 14.85 4.36
CA GLY A 77 10.67 15.54 4.74
C GLY A 77 11.78 15.36 3.70
N ALA A 78 12.83 16.17 3.80
CA ALA A 78 13.98 16.08 2.91
C ALA A 78 14.51 14.64 2.83
N PRO A 79 14.92 14.15 1.64
CA PRO A 79 15.45 12.79 1.46
C PRO A 79 16.74 12.59 2.27
N SER A 80 16.62 12.16 3.52
CA SER A 80 17.78 11.76 4.31
C SER A 80 18.36 10.46 3.76
N ALA A 81 19.68 10.26 3.88
CA ALA A 81 20.35 9.02 3.49
C ALA A 81 19.67 7.78 4.11
N ARG A 82 19.20 7.88 5.36
CA ARG A 82 18.45 6.82 6.05
C ARG A 82 17.12 6.50 5.37
N ALA A 83 16.37 7.52 4.94
CA ALA A 83 15.10 7.32 4.24
C ALA A 83 15.31 6.68 2.87
N MET A 84 16.34 7.10 2.14
CA MET A 84 16.70 6.53 0.84
C MET A 84 17.15 5.07 0.96
N ARG A 85 18.01 4.77 1.95
CA ARG A 85 18.43 3.38 2.25
C ARG A 85 17.22 2.48 2.53
N ARG A 86 16.22 2.95 3.29
CA ARG A 86 14.98 2.20 3.55
C ARG A 86 14.16 1.96 2.30
N VAL A 87 14.08 2.92 1.37
CA VAL A 87 13.39 2.66 0.09
C VAL A 87 14.11 1.56 -0.69
N LEU A 88 15.44 1.56 -0.68
CA LEU A 88 16.22 0.51 -1.34
C LEU A 88 16.06 -0.86 -0.66
N THR A 89 16.18 -0.94 0.67
CA THR A 89 16.12 -2.23 1.40
C THR A 89 14.72 -2.77 1.62
N ASP A 90 13.72 -1.90 1.81
CA ASP A 90 12.39 -2.32 2.23
C ASP A 90 11.40 -2.42 1.04
N ILE A 91 11.78 -1.89 -0.13
CA ILE A 91 10.92 -1.87 -1.32
C ILE A 91 11.65 -2.46 -2.53
N LEU A 92 12.73 -1.81 -3.00
CA LEU A 92 13.39 -2.21 -4.26
C LEU A 92 14.05 -3.58 -4.16
N LEU A 93 14.74 -3.88 -3.06
CA LEU A 93 15.41 -5.16 -2.90
C LEU A 93 14.42 -6.33 -2.76
N PRO A 94 13.36 -6.27 -1.91
CA PRO A 94 12.29 -7.27 -1.91
C PRO A 94 11.62 -7.43 -3.27
N TYR A 95 11.39 -6.32 -3.99
CA TYR A 95 10.84 -6.35 -5.34
C TYR A 95 11.73 -7.18 -6.28
N LEU A 96 13.03 -6.87 -6.36
CA LEU A 96 13.96 -7.58 -7.25
C LEU A 96 14.10 -9.06 -6.89
N ILE A 97 14.16 -9.39 -5.59
CA ILE A 97 14.21 -10.79 -5.13
C ILE A 97 12.94 -11.53 -5.57
N MET A 98 11.77 -10.96 -5.30
CA MET A 98 10.48 -11.61 -5.61
C MET A 98 10.24 -11.71 -7.11
N GLU A 99 10.61 -10.69 -7.89
CA GLU A 99 10.51 -10.70 -9.36
C GLU A 99 11.42 -11.78 -9.96
N THR A 100 12.63 -11.94 -9.42
CA THR A 100 13.55 -13.01 -9.82
C THR A 100 12.97 -14.39 -9.53
N ILE A 101 12.44 -14.60 -8.31
CA ILE A 101 11.79 -15.86 -7.93
C ILE A 101 10.60 -16.13 -8.86
N TRP A 102 9.78 -15.13 -9.15
CA TRP A 102 8.62 -15.28 -10.01
C TRP A 102 8.98 -15.61 -11.46
N THR A 103 10.03 -14.98 -11.98
CA THR A 103 10.56 -15.30 -13.31
C THR A 103 11.05 -16.75 -13.36
N LEU A 104 11.76 -17.21 -12.31
CA LEU A 104 12.20 -18.59 -12.23
C LEU A 104 11.02 -19.57 -12.18
N VAL A 105 9.96 -19.25 -11.42
CA VAL A 105 8.73 -20.07 -11.39
C VAL A 105 8.07 -20.13 -12.76
N GLN A 106 7.93 -19.00 -13.46
CA GLN A 106 7.39 -18.99 -14.83
C GLN A 106 8.28 -19.76 -15.81
N PHE A 107 9.60 -19.66 -15.69
CA PHE A 107 10.53 -20.43 -16.50
C PHE A 107 10.35 -21.94 -16.29
N LEU A 108 10.28 -22.38 -15.03
CA LEU A 108 10.16 -23.81 -14.68
C LEU A 108 8.79 -24.39 -15.02
N VAL A 109 7.70 -23.62 -14.87
CA VAL A 109 6.32 -24.11 -15.03
C VAL A 109 5.76 -23.84 -16.42
N GLU A 110 5.99 -22.67 -16.98
CA GLU A 110 5.41 -22.23 -18.26
C GLU A 110 6.43 -22.26 -19.42
N GLY A 111 7.72 -22.50 -19.13
CA GLY A 111 8.79 -22.51 -20.15
C GLY A 111 9.16 -21.11 -20.67
N LYS A 112 8.67 -20.04 -20.06
CA LYS A 112 8.95 -18.66 -20.48
C LYS A 112 10.39 -18.26 -20.18
N GLN A 113 11.10 -17.73 -21.17
CA GLN A 113 12.53 -17.38 -21.05
C GLN A 113 12.81 -15.87 -20.90
N GLU A 114 11.78 -15.02 -20.90
CA GLU A 114 11.96 -13.57 -20.85
C GLU A 114 12.01 -13.06 -19.40
N PHE A 115 13.22 -12.69 -18.93
CA PHE A 115 13.37 -11.89 -17.71
C PHE A 115 13.33 -10.41 -18.07
N ASN A 116 12.27 -9.71 -17.67
CA ASN A 116 12.20 -8.25 -17.82
C ASN A 116 11.80 -7.58 -16.49
N PRO A 117 12.77 -7.13 -15.67
CA PRO A 117 12.49 -6.51 -14.38
C PRO A 117 11.81 -5.14 -14.48
N THR A 118 11.73 -4.57 -15.69
CA THR A 118 11.00 -3.31 -15.93
C THR A 118 9.50 -3.54 -16.03
N ARG A 119 9.03 -4.76 -16.31
CA ARG A 119 7.61 -5.09 -16.35
C ARG A 119 7.25 -5.92 -15.13
N PRO A 120 6.86 -5.28 -14.02
CA PRO A 120 6.62 -5.98 -12.77
C PRO A 120 5.52 -7.02 -12.94
N SER A 121 5.73 -8.16 -12.31
CA SER A 121 4.73 -9.21 -12.27
C SER A 121 3.43 -8.74 -11.63
N TRP A 122 2.33 -9.42 -11.96
CA TRP A 122 0.94 -9.02 -11.63
C TRP A 122 0.70 -8.65 -10.16
N THR A 123 1.48 -9.16 -9.22
CA THR A 123 1.37 -8.86 -7.79
C THR A 123 2.45 -7.92 -7.26
N LEU A 124 3.47 -7.54 -8.04
CA LEU A 124 4.63 -6.76 -7.56
C LEU A 124 4.60 -5.29 -7.95
N TRP A 125 3.73 -4.92 -8.89
CA TRP A 125 3.63 -3.56 -9.42
C TRP A 125 3.39 -2.48 -8.35
N PHE A 126 2.62 -2.78 -7.29
CA PHE A 126 2.32 -1.78 -6.27
C PHE A 126 3.52 -1.50 -5.36
N LEU A 127 4.44 -2.45 -5.18
CA LEU A 127 5.71 -2.17 -4.48
C LEU A 127 6.55 -1.17 -5.25
N LEU A 128 6.67 -1.38 -6.56
CA LEU A 128 7.38 -0.45 -7.43
C LEU A 128 6.71 0.94 -7.42
N ALA A 129 5.38 0.99 -7.52
CA ALA A 129 4.61 2.23 -7.38
C ALA A 129 4.85 2.90 -6.02
N LEU A 130 4.90 2.15 -4.92
CA LEU A 130 5.17 2.70 -3.58
C LEU A 130 6.58 3.28 -3.48
N GLY A 131 7.57 2.67 -4.13
CA GLY A 131 8.92 3.21 -4.28
C GLY A 131 8.90 4.56 -4.99
N ILE A 132 8.22 4.64 -6.14
CA ILE A 132 8.04 5.88 -6.91
C ILE A 132 7.32 6.94 -6.07
N PHE A 133 6.24 6.58 -5.38
CA PHE A 133 5.48 7.51 -4.53
C PHE A 133 6.35 8.13 -3.44
N ARG A 134 7.17 7.32 -2.76
CA ARG A 134 8.07 7.81 -1.70
C ARG A 134 9.18 8.70 -2.26
N LEU A 135 9.65 8.43 -3.47
CA LEU A 135 10.66 9.24 -4.14
C LEU A 135 10.12 10.60 -4.58
N VAL A 136 8.89 10.61 -5.13
CA VAL A 136 8.25 11.80 -5.70
C VAL A 136 7.58 12.67 -4.63
N LEU A 137 7.15 12.09 -3.51
CA LEU A 137 6.40 12.79 -2.45
C LEU A 137 7.09 14.06 -1.91
N PRO A 138 8.40 14.07 -1.59
CA PRO A 138 9.07 15.27 -1.09
C PRO A 138 8.96 16.44 -2.07
N TYR A 139 9.06 16.17 -3.38
CA TYR A 139 8.92 17.18 -4.43
C TYR A 139 7.48 17.65 -4.60
N LEU A 140 6.51 16.71 -4.62
CA LEU A 140 5.09 17.07 -4.67
C LEU A 140 4.68 17.91 -3.47
N ALA A 141 5.22 17.63 -2.28
CA ALA A 141 4.90 18.36 -1.06
C ALA A 141 5.34 19.84 -1.10
N LEU A 142 6.27 20.22 -1.97
CA LEU A 142 6.66 21.62 -2.20
C LEU A 142 5.61 22.40 -3.00
N LEU A 143 4.76 21.71 -3.75
CA LEU A 143 3.75 22.33 -4.60
C LEU A 143 2.58 22.84 -3.74
N ARG A 144 1.92 23.91 -4.21
CA ARG A 144 0.77 24.51 -3.51
C ARG A 144 -0.45 23.57 -3.49
N TRP A 145 -0.67 22.85 -4.58
CA TRP A 145 -1.85 21.99 -4.81
C TRP A 145 -1.48 20.54 -5.19
N PRO A 146 -0.74 19.79 -4.35
CA PRO A 146 -0.24 18.46 -4.68
C PRO A 146 -1.34 17.47 -5.05
N LEU A 147 -2.50 17.54 -4.37
CA LEU A 147 -3.63 16.66 -4.67
C LEU A 147 -4.24 16.98 -6.05
N LEU A 148 -4.47 18.26 -6.36
CA LEU A 148 -5.00 18.65 -7.67
C LEU A 148 -4.04 18.24 -8.79
N ILE A 149 -2.74 18.51 -8.60
CA ILE A 149 -1.70 18.18 -9.58
C ILE A 149 -1.64 16.67 -9.81
N SER A 150 -1.66 15.85 -8.75
CA SER A 150 -1.71 14.39 -8.92
C SER A 150 -2.97 13.93 -9.65
N VAL A 151 -4.15 14.53 -9.41
CA VAL A 151 -5.38 14.19 -10.14
C VAL A 151 -5.26 14.53 -11.63
N VAL A 152 -4.74 15.72 -11.96
CA VAL A 152 -4.51 16.14 -13.35
C VAL A 152 -3.54 15.18 -14.04
N LEU A 153 -2.45 14.79 -13.37
CA LEU A 153 -1.51 13.81 -13.91
C LEU A 153 -2.17 12.43 -14.10
N ALA A 154 -2.96 11.96 -13.13
CA ALA A 154 -3.66 10.68 -13.20
C ALA A 154 -4.67 10.59 -14.34
N VAL A 155 -5.39 11.68 -14.64
CA VAL A 155 -6.34 11.73 -15.75
C VAL A 155 -5.62 11.94 -17.09
N GLY A 156 -4.60 12.81 -17.10
CA GLY A 156 -3.84 13.21 -18.28
C GLY A 156 -2.98 12.09 -18.85
N VAL A 157 -2.33 11.29 -17.99
CA VAL A 157 -1.40 10.23 -18.40
C VAL A 157 -2.05 9.20 -19.34
N SER A 158 -3.34 8.91 -19.13
CA SER A 158 -4.08 7.92 -19.92
C SER A 158 -4.49 8.41 -21.31
N TYR A 159 -4.24 9.67 -21.67
CA TYR A 159 -4.39 10.14 -23.05
C TYR A 159 -3.16 9.87 -23.92
N TYR A 160 -2.03 9.49 -23.30
CA TYR A 160 -0.79 9.24 -24.03
C TYR A 160 -0.55 7.73 -24.16
N ASP A 161 -0.38 7.28 -25.40
CA ASP A 161 -0.12 5.89 -25.77
C ASP A 161 1.32 5.43 -25.43
N ASN A 162 2.25 6.38 -25.32
CA ASN A 162 3.65 6.12 -25.00
C ASN A 162 3.92 5.82 -23.51
N ILE A 163 2.95 6.01 -22.62
CA ILE A 163 3.07 5.67 -21.19
C ILE A 163 2.39 4.32 -20.96
N ASP A 164 3.16 3.26 -21.18
CA ASP A 164 2.69 1.88 -21.11
C ASP A 164 2.90 1.24 -19.72
N SER A 165 2.81 -0.08 -19.68
CA SER A 165 3.02 -0.89 -18.48
C SER A 165 4.48 -0.94 -17.99
N THR A 166 5.43 -0.28 -18.68
CA THR A 166 6.84 -0.21 -18.26
C THR A 166 6.94 0.50 -16.91
N PHE A 167 7.60 -0.16 -15.96
CA PHE A 167 7.64 0.14 -14.51
C PHE A 167 6.26 0.27 -13.84
N SER A 168 5.20 -0.23 -14.48
CA SER A 168 3.81 0.01 -14.09
C SER A 168 3.51 1.50 -13.88
N LEU A 169 4.17 2.37 -14.67
CA LEU A 169 4.17 3.82 -14.46
C LEU A 169 2.76 4.42 -14.65
N ALA A 170 2.02 3.95 -15.65
CA ALA A 170 0.61 4.33 -15.85
C ALA A 170 -0.22 4.09 -14.58
N ARG A 171 -0.13 2.88 -13.99
CA ARG A 171 -0.85 2.55 -12.74
C ARG A 171 -0.40 3.40 -11.58
N ALA A 172 0.91 3.62 -11.45
CA ALA A 172 1.48 4.43 -10.39
C ALA A 172 0.92 5.85 -10.46
N ILE A 173 1.00 6.51 -11.63
CA ILE A 173 0.48 7.87 -11.82
C ILE A 173 -1.03 7.91 -11.60
N GLY A 174 -1.79 6.93 -12.11
CA GLY A 174 -3.23 6.82 -11.90
C GLY A 174 -3.66 6.72 -10.42
N ILE A 175 -2.84 6.06 -9.59
CA ILE A 175 -3.13 5.83 -8.17
C ILE A 175 -2.51 6.88 -7.24
N LEU A 176 -1.53 7.66 -7.73
CA LEU A 176 -0.85 8.72 -6.99
C LEU A 176 -1.81 9.68 -6.23
N PRO A 177 -2.98 10.10 -6.76
CA PRO A 177 -3.91 10.97 -6.05
C PRO A 177 -4.38 10.41 -4.71
N PHE A 178 -4.63 9.10 -4.66
CA PHE A 178 -5.07 8.42 -3.44
C PHE A 178 -3.95 8.38 -2.40
N PHE A 179 -2.71 8.16 -2.84
CA PHE A 179 -1.55 8.24 -1.97
C PHE A 179 -1.34 9.66 -1.40
N VAL A 180 -1.40 10.69 -2.26
CA VAL A 180 -1.25 12.09 -1.85
C VAL A 180 -2.40 12.51 -0.92
N PHE A 181 -3.62 12.06 -1.18
CA PHE A 181 -4.77 12.26 -0.30
C PHE A 181 -4.51 11.68 1.09
N GLY A 182 -4.04 10.43 1.16
CA GLY A 182 -3.63 9.80 2.41
C GLY A 182 -2.58 10.57 3.18
N TRP A 183 -1.53 11.05 2.50
CA TRP A 183 -0.49 11.87 3.12
C TRP A 183 -1.05 13.20 3.66
N ARG A 184 -1.91 13.88 2.90
CA ARG A 184 -2.61 15.10 3.34
C ARG A 184 -3.48 14.85 4.58
N LEU A 185 -4.16 13.69 4.69
CA LEU A 185 -4.96 13.34 5.87
C LEU A 185 -4.12 13.30 7.17
N ARG A 186 -2.83 13.00 7.08
CA ARG A 186 -1.89 13.11 8.21
C ARG A 186 -1.39 14.54 8.44
N GLY A 187 -1.13 15.28 7.37
CA GLY A 187 -0.50 16.61 7.39
C GLY A 187 -1.43 17.76 7.77
N VAL A 188 -2.75 17.58 7.74
CA VAL A 188 -3.70 18.55 8.31
C VAL A 188 -3.61 18.43 9.84
N THR A 189 -2.70 19.19 10.48
CA THR A 189 -3.03 20.27 11.46
C THR A 189 -1.75 20.82 12.14
N PRO A 190 -1.33 22.07 11.86
CA PRO A 190 -0.63 22.90 12.84
C PRO A 190 -1.68 23.40 13.86
N GLY A 191 -1.63 22.94 15.11
CA GLY A 191 -2.39 23.54 16.23
C GLY A 191 -3.75 22.93 16.65
N GLY A 192 -4.12 21.71 16.25
CA GLY A 192 -5.39 21.10 16.66
C GLY A 192 -5.53 19.61 16.30
N ARG A 193 -6.64 18.97 16.74
CA ARG A 193 -6.97 17.57 16.37
C ARG A 193 -7.42 17.51 14.91
N SER A 194 -6.81 16.63 14.12
CA SER A 194 -7.21 16.39 12.72
C SER A 194 -8.66 15.91 12.62
N VAL A 195 -9.32 16.09 11.46
CA VAL A 195 -10.68 15.57 11.23
C VAL A 195 -10.77 14.08 11.54
N PHE A 196 -9.72 13.34 11.18
CA PHE A 196 -9.59 11.91 11.46
C PHE A 196 -9.48 11.61 12.96
N GLU A 197 -8.68 12.38 13.71
CA GLU A 197 -8.58 12.23 15.17
C GLU A 197 -9.89 12.56 15.88
N ARG A 198 -10.61 13.59 15.42
CA ARG A 198 -11.95 13.93 15.93
C ARG A 198 -12.93 12.79 15.67
N TRP A 199 -12.91 12.21 14.47
CA TRP A 199 -13.74 11.05 14.13
C TRP A 199 -13.40 9.86 15.03
N LEU A 200 -12.12 9.58 15.26
CA LEU A 200 -11.65 8.47 16.10
C LEU A 200 -12.08 8.63 17.57
N ALA A 201 -12.15 9.88 18.06
CA ALA A 201 -12.59 10.22 19.41
C ALA A 201 -14.12 10.15 19.63
N GLN A 202 -14.92 10.04 18.56
CA GLN A 202 -16.39 9.94 18.71
C GLN A 202 -16.82 8.61 19.35
N PRO A 203 -17.86 8.62 20.20
CA PRO A 203 -18.41 7.42 20.81
C PRO A 203 -19.02 6.48 19.75
N PRO A 204 -19.02 5.15 19.97
CA PRO A 204 -19.52 4.17 19.00
C PRO A 204 -20.93 4.46 18.47
N ALA A 205 -21.84 4.97 19.32
CA ALA A 205 -23.21 5.32 18.95
C ALA A 205 -23.27 6.41 17.85
N ARG A 206 -22.42 7.44 17.92
CA ARG A 206 -22.38 8.51 16.91
C ARG A 206 -21.76 8.05 15.58
N VAL A 207 -21.02 6.95 15.61
CA VAL A 207 -20.34 6.38 14.43
C VAL A 207 -21.24 5.37 13.72
N LEU A 208 -22.30 4.91 14.38
CA LEU A 208 -23.25 3.96 13.80
C LEU A 208 -23.89 4.51 12.53
N GLY A 209 -24.33 5.77 12.53
CA GLY A 209 -24.88 6.42 11.33
C GLY A 209 -23.90 6.41 10.16
N VAL A 210 -22.63 6.75 10.40
CA VAL A 210 -21.58 6.70 9.37
C VAL A 210 -21.34 5.29 8.86
N ARG A 211 -21.41 4.28 9.74
CA ARG A 211 -21.28 2.87 9.35
C ARG A 211 -22.47 2.37 8.54
N ILE A 212 -23.69 2.77 8.90
CA ILE A 212 -24.89 2.46 8.11
C ILE A 212 -24.76 3.05 6.71
N VAL A 213 -24.38 4.34 6.60
CA VAL A 213 -24.11 4.98 5.30
C VAL A 213 -23.02 4.24 4.53
N ALA A 214 -21.93 3.82 5.19
CA ALA A 214 -20.88 3.05 4.54
C ALA A 214 -21.37 1.68 4.02
N VAL A 215 -22.20 0.97 4.78
CA VAL A 215 -22.83 -0.29 4.31
C VAL A 215 -23.75 -0.01 3.12
N LEU A 216 -24.56 1.04 3.18
CA LEU A 216 -25.45 1.43 2.08
C LEU A 216 -24.67 1.78 0.82
N LEU A 217 -23.52 2.46 0.92
CA LEU A 217 -22.66 2.75 -0.22
C LEU A 217 -22.13 1.47 -0.89
N PHE A 218 -21.73 0.47 -0.11
CA PHE A 218 -21.35 -0.83 -0.66
C PHE A 218 -22.53 -1.59 -1.26
N ALA A 219 -23.71 -1.52 -0.64
CA ALA A 219 -24.92 -2.12 -1.19
C ALA A 219 -25.30 -1.47 -2.53
N VAL A 220 -25.24 -0.14 -2.64
CA VAL A 220 -25.44 0.59 -3.90
C VAL A 220 -24.40 0.18 -4.93
N ALA A 221 -23.12 0.08 -4.56
CA ALA A 221 -22.07 -0.37 -5.48
C ALA A 221 -22.37 -1.78 -6.02
N VAL A 222 -22.79 -2.72 -5.16
CA VAL A 222 -23.19 -4.06 -5.59
C VAL A 222 -24.39 -3.99 -6.55
N VAL A 223 -25.44 -3.25 -6.21
CA VAL A 223 -26.63 -3.10 -7.06
C VAL A 223 -26.28 -2.50 -8.43
N VAL A 224 -25.48 -1.44 -8.47
CA VAL A 224 -25.02 -0.81 -9.71
C VAL A 224 -24.25 -1.80 -10.58
N MET A 225 -23.34 -2.58 -9.98
CA MET A 225 -22.56 -3.60 -10.70
C MET A 225 -23.44 -4.76 -11.19
N SER A 226 -24.43 -5.19 -10.40
CA SER A 226 -25.35 -6.26 -10.78
C SER A 226 -26.29 -5.85 -11.92
N VAL A 227 -26.89 -4.65 -11.85
CA VAL A 227 -27.85 -4.17 -12.85
C VAL A 227 -27.18 -3.90 -14.20
N ASN A 228 -25.89 -3.50 -14.19
CA ASN A 228 -25.16 -3.10 -15.39
C ASN A 228 -24.06 -4.10 -15.79
N ILE A 229 -24.17 -5.36 -15.36
CA ILE A 229 -23.08 -6.34 -15.50
C ILE A 229 -22.70 -6.60 -16.97
N GLU A 230 -23.68 -6.68 -17.86
CA GLU A 230 -23.45 -6.88 -19.30
C GLU A 230 -22.75 -5.67 -19.93
N ALA A 231 -23.21 -4.46 -19.59
CA ALA A 231 -22.61 -3.22 -20.07
C ALA A 231 -21.16 -3.08 -19.56
N PHE A 232 -20.89 -3.39 -18.29
CA PHE A 232 -19.55 -3.33 -17.71
C PHE A 232 -18.61 -4.42 -18.22
N ARG A 233 -19.16 -5.58 -18.61
CA ARG A 233 -18.40 -6.63 -19.30
C ARG A 233 -18.02 -6.19 -20.71
N ALA A 234 -18.96 -5.61 -21.46
CA ALA A 234 -18.72 -5.10 -22.81
C ALA A 234 -17.74 -3.91 -22.83
N ALA A 235 -17.86 -2.99 -21.86
CA ALA A 235 -16.94 -1.86 -21.68
C ALA A 235 -15.63 -2.24 -20.97
N ASP A 236 -15.45 -3.51 -20.64
CA ASP A 236 -14.23 -4.05 -20.06
C ASP A 236 -13.78 -3.29 -18.79
N LEU A 237 -14.76 -2.94 -17.94
CA LEU A 237 -14.63 -2.03 -16.79
C LEU A 237 -13.47 -2.39 -15.84
N ARG A 238 -13.09 -3.67 -15.76
CA ARG A 238 -11.92 -4.14 -15.02
C ARG A 238 -10.63 -3.38 -15.41
N PHE A 239 -10.42 -3.08 -16.69
CA PHE A 239 -9.21 -2.41 -17.17
C PHE A 239 -9.21 -0.92 -16.80
N TRP A 240 -10.39 -0.31 -16.65
CA TRP A 240 -10.50 1.03 -16.05
C TRP A 240 -9.96 1.04 -14.62
N PHE A 241 -10.30 0.02 -13.82
CA PHE A 241 -9.80 -0.09 -12.43
C PHE A 241 -8.32 -0.44 -12.32
N PHE A 242 -7.68 -0.93 -13.39
CA PHE A 242 -6.25 -1.25 -13.37
C PHE A 242 -5.35 -0.03 -13.59
N TYR A 243 -5.86 1.04 -14.21
CA TYR A 243 -5.09 2.24 -14.56
C TYR A 243 -3.84 1.96 -15.43
N ASP A 244 -3.83 0.87 -16.21
CA ASP A 244 -2.65 0.41 -16.97
C ASP A 244 -2.72 0.58 -18.48
N ARG A 245 -3.86 1.07 -18.97
CA ARG A 245 -4.10 1.29 -20.39
C ARG A 245 -4.45 2.74 -20.67
N PRO A 246 -4.00 3.28 -21.82
CA PRO A 246 -4.51 4.54 -22.34
C PRO A 246 -5.99 4.39 -22.73
N TYR A 247 -6.71 5.50 -22.84
CA TYR A 247 -8.14 5.49 -23.18
C TYR A 247 -8.41 4.91 -24.57
N ASP A 248 -7.51 5.13 -25.53
CA ASP A 248 -7.60 4.57 -26.88
C ASP A 248 -7.59 3.03 -26.86
N ALA A 249 -6.77 2.43 -25.97
CA ALA A 249 -6.73 0.97 -25.79
C ALA A 249 -7.95 0.42 -25.03
N LEU A 250 -8.78 1.29 -24.47
CA LEU A 250 -10.10 0.96 -23.89
C LEU A 250 -11.24 1.21 -24.89
N GLY A 251 -10.92 1.61 -26.12
CA GLY A 251 -11.91 1.95 -27.15
C GLY A 251 -12.53 3.34 -27.00
N GLU A 252 -12.01 4.17 -26.09
CA GLU A 252 -12.58 5.47 -25.74
C GLU A 252 -11.63 6.61 -26.12
N THR A 253 -11.62 6.99 -27.39
CA THR A 253 -10.78 8.10 -27.90
C THR A 253 -11.37 9.49 -27.60
N GLN A 254 -12.51 9.54 -26.90
CA GLN A 254 -13.29 10.75 -26.72
C GLN A 254 -12.73 11.64 -25.61
N TRP A 255 -12.87 12.96 -25.75
CA TRP A 255 -12.41 13.95 -24.77
C TRP A 255 -13.03 13.79 -23.37
N TRP A 256 -14.21 13.15 -23.28
CA TRP A 256 -14.91 12.91 -22.02
C TRP A 256 -14.43 11.65 -21.29
N ALA A 257 -13.56 10.82 -21.88
CA ALA A 257 -13.00 9.63 -21.21
C ALA A 257 -12.31 9.98 -19.88
N GLY A 258 -11.67 11.15 -19.81
CA GLY A 258 -11.11 11.70 -18.57
C GLY A 258 -12.15 12.05 -17.50
N LEU A 259 -13.38 12.41 -17.88
CA LEU A 259 -14.47 12.63 -16.94
C LEU A 259 -14.96 11.30 -16.34
N VAL A 260 -15.02 10.23 -17.13
CA VAL A 260 -15.30 8.88 -16.62
C VAL A 260 -14.22 8.45 -15.64
N ARG A 261 -12.94 8.65 -15.99
CA ARG A 261 -11.82 8.38 -15.09
C ARG A 261 -11.98 9.13 -13.76
N LEU A 262 -12.30 10.42 -13.82
CA LEU A 262 -12.51 11.25 -12.64
C LEU A 262 -13.69 10.76 -11.78
N ALA A 263 -14.80 10.37 -12.41
CA ALA A 263 -15.96 9.81 -11.72
C ALA A 263 -15.62 8.48 -11.02
N LEU A 264 -14.91 7.58 -11.71
CA LEU A 264 -14.44 6.31 -11.12
C LEU A 264 -13.46 6.56 -9.97
N MET A 265 -12.57 7.56 -10.09
CA MET A 265 -11.66 7.93 -9.02
C MET A 265 -12.40 8.51 -7.80
N ALA A 266 -13.44 9.32 -8.02
CA ALA A 266 -14.29 9.82 -6.94
C ALA A 266 -15.03 8.68 -6.23
N ALA A 267 -15.62 7.75 -7.00
CA ALA A 267 -16.26 6.56 -6.46
C ALA A 267 -15.27 5.71 -5.63
N ALA A 268 -14.06 5.50 -6.15
CA ALA A 268 -12.98 4.81 -5.46
C ALA A 268 -12.60 5.48 -4.13
N ALA A 269 -12.52 6.82 -4.09
CA ALA A 269 -12.25 7.56 -2.87
C ALA A 269 -13.38 7.38 -1.85
N VAL A 270 -14.64 7.50 -2.28
CA VAL A 270 -15.82 7.33 -1.41
C VAL A 270 -15.87 5.92 -0.83
N LEU A 271 -15.72 4.88 -1.66
CA LEU A 271 -15.73 3.49 -1.20
C LEU A 271 -14.53 3.16 -0.31
N SER A 272 -13.36 3.76 -0.56
CA SER A 272 -12.19 3.64 0.34
C SER A 272 -12.47 4.24 1.72
N LEU A 273 -13.10 5.42 1.78
CA LEU A 273 -13.50 6.04 3.04
C LEU A 273 -14.60 5.24 3.75
N ALA A 274 -15.57 4.69 3.00
CA ALA A 274 -16.58 3.79 3.52
C ALA A 274 -15.96 2.53 4.14
N LEU A 275 -14.96 1.93 3.48
CA LEU A 275 -14.18 0.82 4.03
C LEU A 275 -13.58 1.18 5.39
N PHE A 276 -12.86 2.30 5.47
CA PHE A 276 -12.22 2.73 6.72
C PHE A 276 -13.23 3.03 7.84
N ALA A 277 -14.44 3.48 7.49
CA ALA A 277 -15.51 3.69 8.46
C ALA A 277 -16.02 2.38 9.10
N LEU A 278 -16.02 1.29 8.32
CA LEU A 278 -16.41 -0.05 8.77
C LEU A 278 -15.32 -0.76 9.56
N VAL A 279 -14.05 -0.42 9.33
CA VAL A 279 -12.92 -1.04 10.05
C VAL A 279 -13.06 -0.82 11.57
N PRO A 280 -12.90 -1.88 12.39
CA PRO A 280 -12.92 -1.75 13.84
C PRO A 280 -11.82 -0.82 14.36
N ARG A 281 -12.18 0.12 15.24
CA ARG A 281 -11.23 1.04 15.89
C ARG A 281 -10.49 0.43 17.09
N ARG A 282 -11.05 -0.63 17.66
CA ARG A 282 -10.49 -1.35 18.81
C ARG A 282 -9.40 -2.33 18.37
N ARG A 283 -8.61 -2.80 19.33
CA ARG A 283 -7.74 -3.96 19.11
C ARG A 283 -8.60 -5.18 18.77
N THR A 284 -8.25 -5.86 17.71
CA THR A 284 -8.87 -7.13 17.27
C THR A 284 -7.75 -8.15 17.05
N PRO A 285 -8.09 -9.44 16.85
CA PRO A 285 -7.09 -10.43 16.45
C PRO A 285 -6.33 -10.03 15.17
N PHE A 286 -6.95 -9.26 14.27
CA PHE A 286 -6.32 -8.77 13.04
C PHE A 286 -5.28 -7.67 13.28
N THR A 287 -5.35 -6.96 14.42
CA THR A 287 -4.40 -5.88 14.74
C THR A 287 -2.96 -6.40 14.85
N ALA A 288 -2.75 -7.57 15.44
CA ALA A 288 -1.41 -8.18 15.52
C ALA A 288 -0.88 -8.57 14.12
N ARG A 289 -1.79 -9.02 13.25
CA ARG A 289 -1.51 -9.50 11.89
C ARG A 289 -1.21 -8.37 10.90
N GLY A 290 -1.69 -7.15 11.16
CA GLY A 290 -1.40 -5.96 10.37
C GLY A 290 0.10 -5.63 10.23
N ARG A 291 0.95 -6.16 11.13
CA ARG A 291 2.42 -6.02 11.08
C ARG A 291 3.08 -6.88 10.00
N SER A 292 2.44 -7.96 9.57
CA SER A 292 2.99 -8.94 8.62
C SER A 292 2.38 -8.79 7.22
N THR A 293 1.76 -7.65 6.92
CA THR A 293 1.03 -7.43 5.66
C THR A 293 1.92 -7.51 4.42
N MET A 294 3.20 -7.14 4.53
CA MET A 294 4.19 -7.32 3.47
C MET A 294 4.41 -8.80 3.11
N TYR A 295 4.42 -9.69 4.12
CA TYR A 295 4.58 -11.13 3.90
C TYR A 295 3.38 -11.71 3.16
N VAL A 296 2.17 -11.34 3.58
CA VAL A 296 0.93 -11.74 2.88
C VAL A 296 0.97 -11.22 1.44
N TYR A 297 1.30 -9.95 1.24
CA TYR A 297 1.36 -9.32 -0.07
C TYR A 297 2.36 -9.99 -1.02
N LEU A 298 3.54 -10.39 -0.55
CA LEU A 298 4.55 -11.01 -1.41
C LEU A 298 4.31 -12.51 -1.65
N LEU A 299 3.87 -13.24 -0.62
CA LEU A 299 3.86 -14.70 -0.66
C LEU A 299 2.54 -15.30 -1.16
N HIS A 300 1.43 -14.55 -1.13
CA HIS A 300 0.14 -15.10 -1.50
C HIS A 300 0.08 -15.58 -2.96
N SER A 301 0.78 -14.91 -3.89
CA SER A 301 0.77 -15.29 -5.30
C SER A 301 1.30 -16.69 -5.51
N PHE A 302 2.35 -17.08 -4.80
CA PHE A 302 2.93 -18.44 -4.87
C PHE A 302 1.98 -19.51 -4.33
N VAL A 303 1.13 -19.17 -3.36
CA VAL A 303 0.10 -20.09 -2.83
C VAL A 303 -1.08 -20.21 -3.80
N LEU A 304 -1.49 -19.10 -4.42
CA LEU A 304 -2.62 -19.07 -5.35
C LEU A 304 -2.26 -19.64 -6.73
N TYR A 305 -1.01 -19.54 -7.16
CA TYR A 305 -0.57 -19.88 -8.51
C TYR A 305 -0.83 -21.34 -8.90
N PRO A 306 -0.50 -22.36 -8.09
CA PRO A 306 -0.81 -23.76 -8.42
C PRO A 306 -2.32 -23.98 -8.61
N LEU A 307 -3.14 -23.38 -7.74
CA LEU A 307 -4.60 -23.51 -7.82
C LEU A 307 -5.14 -22.82 -9.07
N ARG A 308 -4.56 -21.67 -9.44
CA ARG A 308 -4.91 -20.89 -10.63
C ARG A 308 -4.59 -21.65 -11.93
N GLU A 309 -3.46 -22.33 -11.99
CA GLU A 309 -2.99 -23.04 -13.20
C GLU A 309 -3.47 -24.50 -13.27
N SER A 310 -4.01 -25.06 -12.18
CA SER A 310 -4.63 -26.40 -12.19
C SER A 310 -5.87 -26.54 -13.08
N GLY A 311 -6.42 -25.42 -13.58
CA GLY A 311 -7.61 -25.41 -14.44
C GLY A 311 -8.94 -25.67 -13.72
N VAL A 312 -8.91 -26.09 -12.44
CA VAL A 312 -10.10 -26.40 -11.63
C VAL A 312 -11.05 -25.20 -11.53
N LEU A 313 -10.51 -23.99 -11.45
CA LEU A 313 -11.28 -22.75 -11.32
C LEU A 313 -11.83 -22.22 -12.66
N PHE A 314 -11.37 -22.74 -13.79
CA PHE A 314 -11.69 -22.15 -15.10
C PHE A 314 -13.06 -22.61 -15.63
N ARG A 315 -13.62 -23.70 -15.08
CA ARG A 315 -14.84 -24.36 -15.58
C ARG A 315 -16.02 -24.29 -14.61
N THR A 316 -16.02 -23.34 -13.68
CA THR A 316 -17.01 -23.29 -12.61
C THR A 316 -17.70 -21.94 -12.56
N ASP A 317 -19.02 -21.96 -12.73
CA ASP A 317 -19.96 -20.86 -12.52
C ASP A 317 -20.52 -20.82 -11.07
N SER A 318 -20.22 -21.86 -10.28
CA SER A 318 -20.78 -22.10 -8.94
C SER A 318 -20.46 -20.99 -7.94
N THR A 319 -21.53 -20.46 -7.33
CA THR A 319 -21.44 -19.54 -6.19
C THR A 319 -20.75 -20.19 -4.98
N LEU A 320 -20.88 -21.51 -4.81
CA LEU A 320 -20.19 -22.24 -3.75
C LEU A 320 -18.67 -22.18 -3.95
N ALA A 321 -18.18 -22.34 -5.18
CA ALA A 321 -16.76 -22.23 -5.49
C ALA A 321 -16.22 -20.82 -5.19
N LEU A 322 -17.00 -19.78 -5.48
CA LEU A 322 -16.67 -18.40 -5.10
C LEU A 322 -16.55 -18.24 -3.57
N VAL A 323 -17.53 -18.72 -2.81
CA VAL A 323 -17.51 -18.65 -1.33
C VAL A 323 -16.32 -19.41 -0.77
N LEU A 324 -16.07 -20.64 -1.23
CA LEU A 324 -14.92 -21.45 -0.82
C LEU A 324 -13.59 -20.77 -1.17
N MET A 325 -13.48 -20.15 -2.34
CA MET A 325 -12.29 -19.39 -2.73
C MET A 325 -12.05 -18.18 -1.83
N ILE A 326 -13.11 -17.43 -1.48
CA ILE A 326 -13.01 -16.29 -0.56
C ILE A 326 -12.54 -16.78 0.82
N LEU A 327 -13.13 -17.85 1.35
CA LEU A 327 -12.73 -18.44 2.63
C LEU A 327 -11.29 -18.95 2.59
N PHE A 328 -10.88 -19.59 1.50
CA PHE A 328 -9.50 -20.02 1.27
C PHE A 328 -8.54 -18.83 1.28
N CYS A 329 -8.85 -17.74 0.56
CA CYS A 329 -8.04 -16.52 0.53
C CYS A 329 -7.91 -15.86 1.90
N ILE A 330 -8.98 -15.86 2.71
CA ILE A 330 -8.95 -15.40 4.11
C ILE A 330 -8.03 -16.31 4.93
N GLY A 331 -8.17 -17.62 4.79
CA GLY A 331 -7.31 -18.62 5.44
C GLY A 331 -5.84 -18.44 5.11
N VAL A 332 -5.50 -18.28 3.82
CA VAL A 332 -4.14 -17.98 3.34
C VAL A 332 -3.62 -16.67 3.92
N SER A 333 -4.44 -15.61 3.91
CA SER A 333 -4.06 -14.32 4.50
C SER A 333 -3.75 -14.44 6.00
N ILE A 334 -4.55 -15.21 6.74
CA ILE A 334 -4.33 -15.47 8.16
C ILE A 334 -3.05 -16.29 8.35
N ALA A 335 -2.88 -17.39 7.60
CA ALA A 335 -1.72 -18.28 7.70
C ALA A 335 -0.41 -17.54 7.42
N LEU A 336 -0.34 -16.78 6.32
CA LEU A 336 0.84 -16.00 5.93
C LEU A 336 1.13 -14.83 6.87
N SER A 337 0.15 -14.42 7.69
CA SER A 337 0.36 -13.38 8.71
C SER A 337 0.89 -13.92 10.05
N LEU A 338 1.00 -15.24 10.21
CA LEU A 338 1.52 -15.87 11.43
C LEU A 338 3.02 -15.61 11.61
N GLY A 339 3.47 -15.70 12.86
CA GLY A 339 4.88 -15.49 13.21
C GLY A 339 5.84 -16.47 12.53
N TRP A 340 5.39 -17.69 12.24
CA TRP A 340 6.20 -18.71 11.56
C TRP A 340 6.63 -18.25 10.15
N THR A 341 5.70 -17.72 9.35
CA THR A 341 6.00 -17.19 8.02
C THR A 341 7.06 -16.09 8.08
N ARG A 342 6.98 -15.23 9.10
CA ARG A 342 8.00 -14.21 9.34
C ARG A 342 9.36 -14.84 9.60
N THR A 343 9.45 -15.82 10.49
CA THR A 343 10.72 -16.48 10.82
C THR A 343 11.36 -17.12 9.59
N VAL A 344 10.59 -17.81 8.76
CA VAL A 344 11.09 -18.51 7.57
C VAL A 344 11.49 -17.54 6.46
N PHE A 345 10.62 -16.58 6.13
CA PHE A 345 10.78 -15.75 4.94
C PHE A 345 11.41 -14.36 5.19
N HIS A 346 11.81 -14.03 6.43
CA HIS A 346 12.36 -12.69 6.73
C HIS A 346 13.56 -12.32 5.88
N ARG A 347 14.43 -13.26 5.50
CA ARG A 347 15.61 -12.96 4.67
C ARG A 347 15.24 -12.53 3.25
N LEU A 348 14.10 -13.02 2.75
CA LEU A 348 13.61 -12.69 1.42
C LEU A 348 12.76 -11.41 1.42
N VAL A 349 11.95 -11.21 2.46
CA VAL A 349 11.00 -10.08 2.56
C VAL A 349 11.61 -8.84 3.22
N GLU A 350 12.52 -9.00 4.18
CA GLU A 350 13.21 -7.93 4.93
C GLU A 350 14.75 -8.14 4.84
N PRO A 351 15.35 -8.11 3.63
CA PRO A 351 16.78 -8.35 3.45
C PRO A 351 17.63 -7.22 4.08
N ARG A 352 18.53 -7.59 5.00
CA ARG A 352 19.49 -6.65 5.60
C ARG A 352 20.70 -6.48 4.68
N ALA A 353 20.58 -5.64 3.65
CA ALA A 353 21.67 -5.34 2.71
C ALA A 353 22.59 -4.20 3.20
N ALA A 354 23.05 -4.25 4.45
CA ALA A 354 23.95 -3.24 5.00
C ALA A 354 25.27 -3.15 4.21
N TRP A 355 25.71 -4.27 3.61
CA TRP A 355 26.89 -4.37 2.76
C TRP A 355 26.80 -3.60 1.44
N LEU A 356 25.59 -3.24 0.99
CA LEU A 356 25.38 -2.55 -0.28
C LEU A 356 25.67 -1.04 -0.18
N PHE A 357 25.71 -0.49 1.03
CA PHE A 357 25.84 0.95 1.25
C PHE A 357 27.26 1.33 1.65
N ALA A 358 27.74 2.45 1.10
CA ALA A 358 29.00 3.06 1.54
C ALA A 358 28.95 3.35 3.05
N PRO A 359 30.06 3.13 3.78
CA PRO A 359 30.18 3.51 5.18
C PRO A 359 29.82 4.98 5.37
N ASP A 360 29.07 5.32 6.41
CA ASP A 360 28.70 6.70 6.71
C ASP A 360 29.98 7.53 6.94
N ALA A 361 30.26 8.48 6.04
CA ALA A 361 31.45 9.35 6.14
C ALA A 361 31.46 10.19 7.43
N ASP A 362 30.29 10.39 8.04
CA ASP A 362 30.10 11.10 9.31
C ASP A 362 30.18 10.20 10.55
N ALA A 363 30.24 8.88 10.38
CA ALA A 363 30.56 7.95 11.46
C ALA A 363 32.09 7.89 11.63
N ARG A 364 32.74 9.03 11.90
CA ARG A 364 34.11 9.00 12.40
C ARG A 364 34.07 8.26 13.74
N PRO A 365 34.86 7.19 13.94
CA PRO A 365 35.02 6.61 15.25
C PRO A 365 35.49 7.73 16.17
N ASN A 366 34.89 7.82 17.35
CA ASN A 366 35.25 8.77 18.40
C ASN A 366 36.77 8.68 18.59
N ARG A 367 37.53 9.57 17.93
CA ARG A 367 38.98 9.61 18.04
C ARG A 367 39.22 9.98 19.48
N ALA A 368 39.81 9.04 20.22
CA ALA A 368 40.35 9.24 21.55
C ALA A 368 40.92 10.65 21.66
N SER A 369 40.42 11.43 22.62
CA SER A 369 40.96 12.75 22.94
C SER A 369 42.47 12.64 23.12
N PRO A 370 43.30 13.23 22.24
CA PRO A 370 44.74 13.15 22.36
C PRO A 370 45.21 14.34 23.18
N THR A 371 44.93 14.37 24.49
CA THR A 371 45.61 15.25 25.46
C THR A 371 45.20 14.92 26.89
N GLY A 372 46.11 14.25 27.62
CA GLY A 372 46.69 14.78 28.86
C GLY A 372 45.96 14.62 30.20
N ALA A 373 46.66 13.95 31.12
CA ALA A 373 46.57 14.00 32.59
C ALA A 373 45.57 13.07 33.28
N GLU A 374 45.91 11.78 33.36
CA GLU A 374 45.67 10.99 34.57
C GLU A 374 46.41 11.64 35.73
N ARG A 375 45.67 12.27 36.64
CA ARG A 375 46.14 12.51 38.01
C ARG A 375 45.53 11.43 38.87
N ASP A 376 46.39 10.53 39.33
CA ASP A 376 46.17 9.66 40.48
C ASP A 376 45.41 10.40 41.58
N ARG A 377 44.28 9.83 42.00
CA ARG A 377 43.73 10.06 43.33
C ARG A 377 43.71 8.74 44.06
N GLN A 378 44.73 8.55 44.90
CA GLN A 378 44.71 7.60 46.01
C GLN A 378 43.44 7.79 46.85
N PRO A 379 42.86 6.71 47.40
CA PRO A 379 41.83 6.82 48.41
C PRO A 379 42.48 7.00 49.80
N GLU A 380 42.35 8.19 50.39
CA GLU A 380 42.61 8.36 51.82
C GLU A 380 41.46 7.74 52.63
N ARG A 381 41.85 6.85 53.54
CA ARG A 381 41.06 6.36 54.66
C ARG A 381 40.83 7.49 55.67
N ARG A 382 39.59 7.72 56.08
CA ARG A 382 39.12 7.61 57.47
C ARG A 382 37.61 7.80 57.56
#